data_AF-A0A2K8XJX5-F1
#
_entry.id   AF-A0A2K8XJX5-F1
#
_cell.length_a   1.000
_cell.length_b   1.000
_cell.length_c   1.000
_cell.angle_alpha   90.00
_cell.angle_beta   90.00
_cell.angle_gamma   90.00
#
_symmetry.space_group_name_H-M   'P 1'
#
loop_
_entity.id
_entity.type
_entity.pdbx_description
1 polymer ?
#
loop_
_entity_poly.entity_id
_entity_poly.type
_entity_poly.pdbx_seq_one_letter_code
_entity_poly.pdbx_strand_id
1 'polypeptide(L)'
;MMIYFKIALIIVQLTALIFAVNYWDSYKNTNQRYFLFLIIFSTIIDQGALLLSMCLEYRINFLYNILIIVLGYFYLYWFNKIINNKKLIKLLVVLFSFSTILSLVFLHFYDDFFTYLLTIETIVILICSVLCFTELIKDNKVVNYYKSQRFWIVVGLLVFYIGFLPLHLLMSIIKANTVEYQSAILILNVILYGCYCYSFVVSKFKIDE
;
A
#
# COMPACT_ATOMS: atom_id res chain seq x y z
N MET A 1 -14.76 -18.23 -9.19
CA MET A 1 -13.43 -17.74 -9.67
C MET A 1 -12.92 -16.58 -8.83
N MET A 2 -13.67 -15.48 -8.69
CA MET A 2 -13.29 -14.32 -7.86
C MET A 2 -12.94 -14.66 -6.40
N ILE A 3 -13.64 -15.63 -5.82
CA ILE A 3 -13.41 -16.07 -4.44
C ILE A 3 -12.01 -16.67 -4.22
N TYR A 4 -11.49 -17.42 -5.20
CA TYR A 4 -10.17 -18.03 -5.10
C TYR A 4 -9.06 -16.98 -5.10
N PHE A 5 -9.19 -15.93 -5.93
CA PHE A 5 -8.27 -14.80 -5.93
C PHE A 5 -8.30 -14.03 -4.60
N LYS A 6 -9.49 -13.79 -4.04
CA LYS A 6 -9.62 -13.16 -2.72
C LYS A 6 -8.97 -14.01 -1.62
N ILE A 7 -9.20 -15.33 -1.63
CA ILE A 7 -8.56 -16.25 -0.67
C ILE A 7 -7.04 -16.22 -0.84
N ALA A 8 -6.52 -16.23 -2.08
CA ALA A 8 -5.09 -16.14 -2.33
C ALA A 8 -4.49 -14.84 -1.81
N LEU A 9 -5.15 -13.69 -2.02
CA LEU A 9 -4.73 -12.40 -1.46
C LEU A 9 -4.69 -12.42 0.08
N ILE A 10 -5.71 -12.99 0.72
CA ILE A 10 -5.75 -13.13 2.19
C ILE A 10 -4.59 -13.99 2.69
N ILE A 11 -4.28 -15.10 2.01
CA ILE A 11 -3.13 -15.95 2.37
C ILE A 11 -1.82 -15.14 2.28
N VAL A 12 -1.64 -14.35 1.22
CA VAL A 12 -0.46 -13.48 1.05
C VAL A 12 -0.37 -12.43 2.17
N GLN A 13 -1.48 -11.84 2.59
CA GLN A 13 -1.51 -10.88 3.71
C GLN A 13 -1.21 -11.54 5.05
N LEU A 14 -1.80 -12.71 5.31
CA LEU A 14 -1.58 -13.46 6.54
C LEU A 14 -0.13 -13.93 6.65
N THR A 15 0.50 -14.34 5.55
CA THR A 15 1.93 -14.66 5.57
C THR A 15 2.77 -13.42 5.92
N ALA A 16 2.47 -12.26 5.35
CA ALA A 16 3.14 -11.01 5.72
C ALA A 16 2.94 -10.63 7.18
N LEU A 17 1.73 -10.86 7.72
CA LEU A 17 1.42 -10.63 9.14
C LEU A 17 2.21 -11.56 10.06
N ILE A 18 2.32 -12.85 9.72
CA ILE A 18 3.15 -13.81 10.46
C ILE A 18 4.61 -13.36 10.48
N PHE A 19 5.17 -12.94 9.35
CA PHE A 19 6.53 -12.39 9.28
C PHE A 19 6.68 -11.12 10.12
N ALA A 20 5.72 -10.19 10.04
CA ALA A 20 5.75 -8.98 10.86
C ALA A 20 5.81 -9.31 12.36
N VAL A 21 4.93 -10.20 12.84
CA VAL A 21 4.89 -10.60 14.26
C VAL A 21 6.18 -11.32 14.68
N ASN A 22 6.67 -12.27 13.88
CA ASN A 22 7.86 -13.05 14.20
C ASN A 22 9.14 -12.19 14.32
N TYR A 23 9.25 -11.13 13.54
CA TYR A 23 10.41 -10.24 13.54
C TYR A 23 10.20 -8.97 14.37
N TRP A 24 9.09 -8.87 15.13
CA TRP A 24 8.70 -7.66 15.87
C TRP A 24 9.81 -7.08 16.74
N ASP A 25 10.51 -7.92 17.51
CA ASP A 25 11.57 -7.48 18.42
C ASP A 25 12.72 -6.75 17.72
N SER A 26 12.90 -7.01 16.43
CA SER A 26 13.99 -6.47 15.64
C SER A 26 13.71 -5.05 15.12
N TYR A 27 12.45 -4.72 14.82
CA TYR A 27 12.06 -3.45 14.20
C TYR A 27 11.06 -2.60 15.01
N LYS A 28 10.64 -3.05 16.21
CA LYS A 28 9.70 -2.31 17.08
C LYS A 28 10.13 -0.87 17.42
N ASN A 29 11.43 -0.58 17.36
CA ASN A 29 12.00 0.73 17.64
C ASN A 29 12.22 1.59 16.38
N THR A 30 11.97 1.04 15.19
CA THR A 30 12.12 1.77 13.92
C THR A 30 10.77 2.37 13.50
N ASN A 31 10.79 3.32 12.55
CA ASN A 31 9.58 3.90 11.98
C ASN A 31 8.73 2.86 11.20
N GLN A 32 9.29 1.70 10.89
CA GLN A 32 8.69 0.64 10.10
C GLN A 32 7.74 -0.22 10.95
N ARG A 33 7.76 -0.06 12.29
CA ARG A 33 6.80 -0.71 13.20
C ARG A 33 5.33 -0.50 12.80
N TYR A 34 5.03 0.66 12.19
CA TYR A 34 3.69 1.02 11.78
C TYR A 34 3.16 0.12 10.64
N PHE A 35 4.03 -0.52 9.86
CA PHE A 35 3.61 -1.45 8.80
C PHE A 35 2.93 -2.71 9.34
N LEU A 36 3.24 -3.15 10.57
CA LEU A 36 2.51 -4.24 11.21
C LEU A 36 1.04 -3.86 11.39
N PHE A 37 0.78 -2.65 11.91
CA PHE A 37 -0.58 -2.16 12.10
C PHE A 37 -1.30 -1.92 10.77
N LEU A 38 -0.58 -1.45 9.74
CA LEU A 38 -1.13 -1.34 8.39
C LEU A 38 -1.57 -2.70 7.84
N ILE A 39 -0.74 -3.73 7.96
CA ILE A 39 -1.06 -5.07 7.45
C ILE A 39 -2.25 -5.66 8.22
N ILE A 40 -2.30 -5.49 9.56
CA ILE A 40 -3.46 -5.91 10.35
C ILE A 40 -4.73 -5.20 9.86
N PHE A 41 -4.66 -3.88 9.70
CA PHE A 41 -5.79 -3.08 9.25
C PHE A 41 -6.29 -3.49 7.86
N SER A 42 -5.39 -3.63 6.87
CA SER A 42 -5.77 -4.06 5.52
C SER A 42 -6.37 -5.46 5.52
N THR A 43 -5.81 -6.38 6.30
CA THR A 43 -6.32 -7.76 6.44
C THR A 43 -7.74 -7.77 7.03
N ILE A 44 -8.01 -6.95 8.06
CA ILE A 44 -9.34 -6.84 8.66
C ILE A 44 -10.36 -6.32 7.64
N ILE A 45 -10.00 -5.28 6.87
CA ILE A 45 -10.89 -4.71 5.86
C ILE A 45 -11.22 -5.74 4.77
N ASP A 46 -10.21 -6.46 4.25
CA ASP A 46 -10.43 -7.46 3.20
C ASP A 46 -11.25 -8.67 3.67
N GLN A 47 -11.00 -9.15 4.90
CA GLN A 47 -11.83 -10.21 5.50
C GLN A 47 -13.26 -9.73 5.75
N GLY A 48 -13.43 -8.51 6.25
CA GLY A 48 -14.75 -7.89 6.45
C GLY A 48 -15.52 -7.74 5.15
N ALA A 49 -14.86 -7.27 4.09
CA ALA A 49 -15.45 -7.15 2.76
C ALA A 49 -15.85 -8.51 2.17
N LEU A 50 -15.03 -9.55 2.40
CA LEU A 50 -15.36 -10.92 1.98
C LEU A 50 -16.61 -11.45 2.71
N LEU A 51 -16.65 -11.32 4.04
CA LEU A 51 -17.79 -11.77 4.85
C LEU A 51 -19.08 -11.03 4.48
N LEU A 52 -19.03 -9.70 4.36
CA LEU A 52 -20.18 -8.88 3.97
C LEU A 52 -20.68 -9.22 2.56
N SER A 53 -19.77 -9.49 1.63
CA SER A 53 -20.13 -9.90 0.26
C SER A 53 -20.80 -11.27 0.19
N MET A 54 -20.53 -12.17 1.16
CA MET A 54 -21.13 -13.50 1.22
C MET A 54 -22.46 -13.51 1.97
N CYS A 55 -22.55 -12.79 3.08
CA CYS A 55 -23.68 -12.92 4.01
C CYS A 55 -24.83 -11.93 3.74
N LEU A 56 -24.56 -10.77 3.16
CA LEU A 56 -25.48 -9.62 3.27
C LEU A 56 -25.80 -8.92 1.94
N GLU A 57 -25.22 -9.33 0.81
CA GLU A 57 -25.34 -8.61 -0.50
C GLU A 57 -25.10 -7.08 -0.40
N TYR A 58 -24.41 -6.65 0.66
CA TYR A 58 -24.23 -5.24 0.97
C TYR A 58 -23.16 -4.64 0.06
N ARG A 59 -23.32 -3.33 -0.22
CA ARG A 59 -22.35 -2.55 -0.97
C ARG A 59 -21.05 -2.47 -0.15
N ILE A 60 -19.99 -3.08 -0.66
CA ILE A 60 -18.66 -3.13 -0.01
C ILE A 60 -17.78 -1.91 -0.31
N ASN A 61 -18.26 -0.97 -1.14
CA ASN A 61 -17.48 0.17 -1.60
C ASN A 61 -17.03 1.06 -0.44
N PHE A 62 -17.86 1.24 0.59
CA PHE A 62 -17.49 2.04 1.78
C PHE A 62 -16.23 1.50 2.48
N LEU A 63 -16.07 0.18 2.59
CA LEU A 63 -14.90 -0.43 3.23
C LEU A 63 -13.63 -0.12 2.46
N TYR A 64 -13.69 -0.22 1.13
CA TYR A 64 -12.55 0.10 0.28
C TYR A 64 -12.28 1.61 0.22
N ASN A 65 -13.30 2.47 0.31
CA ASN A 65 -13.11 3.91 0.43
C ASN A 65 -12.40 4.29 1.74
N ILE A 66 -12.77 3.64 2.86
CA ILE A 66 -12.05 3.77 4.14
C ILE A 66 -10.59 3.33 3.97
N LEU A 67 -10.36 2.18 3.31
CA LEU A 67 -9.03 1.64 3.07
C LEU A 67 -8.15 2.63 2.29
N ILE A 68 -8.64 3.18 1.18
CA ILE A 68 -7.95 4.19 0.34
C ILE A 68 -7.53 5.39 1.19
N ILE A 69 -8.46 5.95 1.96
CA ILE A 69 -8.20 7.14 2.78
C ILE A 69 -7.13 6.84 3.84
N VAL A 70 -7.29 5.73 4.58
CA VAL A 70 -6.38 5.37 5.67
C VAL A 70 -4.99 5.02 5.14
N LEU A 71 -4.89 4.24 4.06
CA LEU A 71 -3.61 3.89 3.44
C LEU A 71 -2.90 5.12 2.86
N GLY A 72 -3.62 5.98 2.13
CA GLY A 72 -3.03 7.20 1.57
C GLY A 72 -2.44 8.11 2.64
N TYR A 73 -3.17 8.35 3.74
CA TYR A 73 -2.65 9.14 4.85
C TYR A 73 -1.51 8.45 5.60
N PHE A 74 -1.58 7.12 5.78
CA PHE A 74 -0.50 6.35 6.37
C PHE A 74 0.80 6.50 5.57
N TYR A 75 0.75 6.27 4.26
CA TYR A 75 1.94 6.32 3.41
C TYR A 75 2.51 7.73 3.37
N LEU A 76 1.68 8.76 3.25
CA LEU A 76 2.12 10.15 3.32
C LEU A 76 2.77 10.51 4.66
N TYR A 77 2.21 10.05 5.78
CA TYR A 77 2.81 10.21 7.10
C TYR A 77 4.18 9.53 7.19
N TRP A 78 4.27 8.29 6.71
CA TRP A 78 5.52 7.53 6.72
C TRP A 78 6.58 8.16 5.81
N PHE A 79 6.22 8.55 4.59
CA PHE A 79 7.09 9.28 3.68
C PHE A 79 7.56 10.61 4.26
N ASN A 80 6.70 11.35 4.95
CA ASN A 80 7.08 12.57 5.66
C ASN A 80 8.12 12.32 6.77
N LYS A 81 8.19 11.12 7.35
CA LYS A 81 9.24 10.79 8.34
C LYS A 81 10.58 10.48 7.68
N ILE A 82 10.58 9.84 6.51
CA ILE A 82 11.81 9.34 5.88
C ILE A 82 12.42 10.28 4.82
N ILE A 83 11.61 11.08 4.12
CA ILE A 83 12.07 11.97 3.04
C ILE A 83 12.52 13.31 3.61
N ASN A 84 13.65 13.84 3.16
CA ASN A 84 14.20 15.10 3.63
C ASN A 84 13.46 16.32 3.07
N ASN A 85 12.98 16.26 1.83
CA ASN A 85 12.23 17.36 1.20
C ASN A 85 10.80 17.53 1.77
N LYS A 86 10.68 18.12 2.97
CA LYS A 86 9.39 18.31 3.67
C LYS A 86 8.42 19.24 2.92
N LYS A 87 8.93 20.17 2.10
CA LYS A 87 8.07 21.11 1.34
C LYS A 87 7.22 20.36 0.34
N LEU A 88 7.83 19.46 -0.44
CA LEU A 88 7.11 18.68 -1.43
C LEU A 88 6.12 17.71 -0.78
N ILE A 89 6.51 17.02 0.31
CA ILE A 89 5.59 16.12 1.02
C ILE A 89 4.38 16.88 1.57
N LYS A 90 4.56 18.07 2.14
CA LYS A 90 3.43 18.91 2.59
C LYS A 90 2.50 19.28 1.44
N LEU A 91 3.04 19.62 0.27
CA LEU A 91 2.24 19.88 -0.93
C LEU A 91 1.39 18.65 -1.32
N LEU A 92 2.01 17.46 -1.34
CA LEU A 92 1.31 16.21 -1.67
C LEU A 92 0.23 15.86 -0.63
N VAL A 93 0.47 16.13 0.65
CA VAL A 93 -0.54 15.97 1.72
C VAL A 93 -1.73 16.90 1.49
N VAL A 94 -1.48 18.17 1.15
CA VAL A 94 -2.55 19.14 0.85
C VAL A 94 -3.34 18.68 -0.38
N LEU A 95 -2.67 18.25 -1.44
CA LEU A 95 -3.29 17.75 -2.66
C LEU A 95 -4.17 16.52 -2.40
N PHE A 96 -3.65 15.52 -1.66
CA PHE A 96 -4.41 14.33 -1.31
C PHE A 96 -5.61 14.65 -0.40
N SER A 97 -5.43 15.56 0.55
CA SER A 97 -6.52 15.99 1.45
C SER A 97 -7.61 16.72 0.68
N PHE A 98 -7.24 17.61 -0.24
CA PHE A 98 -8.18 18.30 -1.12
C PHE A 98 -8.96 17.29 -1.98
N SER A 99 -8.28 16.32 -2.58
CA SER A 99 -8.94 15.23 -3.34
C SER A 99 -9.89 14.39 -2.48
N THR A 100 -9.52 14.13 -1.23
CA THR A 100 -10.35 13.37 -0.28
C THR A 100 -11.63 14.13 0.03
N ILE A 101 -11.53 15.43 0.30
CA ILE A 101 -12.69 16.31 0.54
C ILE A 101 -13.59 16.35 -0.69
N LEU A 102 -13.03 16.54 -1.89
CA LEU A 102 -13.81 16.51 -3.12
C LEU A 102 -14.56 15.18 -3.29
N SER A 103 -13.89 14.06 -3.03
CA SER A 103 -14.52 12.73 -3.16
C SER A 103 -15.67 12.56 -2.16
N LEU A 104 -15.51 13.04 -0.92
CA LEU A 104 -16.55 12.98 0.10
C LEU A 104 -17.74 13.91 -0.17
N VAL A 105 -17.53 15.02 -0.88
CA VAL A 105 -18.60 15.99 -1.21
C VAL A 105 -19.37 15.56 -2.47
N PHE A 106 -18.69 15.05 -3.48
CA PHE A 106 -19.26 14.79 -4.81
C PHE A 106 -19.69 13.33 -5.04
N LEU A 107 -19.22 12.38 -4.24
CA LEU A 107 -19.54 10.95 -4.39
C LEU A 107 -20.25 10.42 -3.14
N HIS A 108 -21.16 9.48 -3.33
CA HIS A 108 -21.82 8.80 -2.23
C HIS A 108 -20.86 7.79 -1.59
N PHE A 109 -20.38 8.10 -0.38
CA PHE A 109 -19.39 7.30 0.34
C PHE A 109 -19.69 5.79 0.42
N TYR A 110 -20.97 5.41 0.49
CA TYR A 110 -21.39 4.00 0.60
C TYR A 110 -21.53 3.29 -0.75
N ASP A 111 -21.84 4.06 -1.79
CA ASP A 111 -22.34 3.53 -3.05
C ASP A 111 -21.30 3.63 -4.15
N ASP A 112 -20.56 4.74 -4.18
CA ASP A 112 -19.59 5.05 -5.19
C ASP A 112 -18.19 4.65 -4.70
N PHE A 113 -17.42 4.03 -5.60
CA PHE A 113 -16.01 3.78 -5.36
C PHE A 113 -15.19 5.03 -5.69
N PHE A 114 -14.28 5.43 -4.81
CA PHE A 114 -13.49 6.67 -4.96
C PHE A 114 -12.33 6.50 -5.95
N THR A 115 -12.65 6.18 -7.21
CA THR A 115 -11.69 5.92 -8.30
C THR A 115 -10.68 7.04 -8.50
N TYR A 116 -11.14 8.30 -8.53
CA TYR A 116 -10.25 9.46 -8.71
C TYR A 116 -9.30 9.64 -7.52
N LEU A 117 -9.79 9.40 -6.29
CA LEU A 117 -8.95 9.47 -5.10
C LEU A 117 -7.86 8.39 -5.13
N LEU A 118 -8.21 7.16 -5.50
CA LEU A 118 -7.26 6.06 -5.66
C LEU A 118 -6.20 6.34 -6.74
N THR A 119 -6.59 6.97 -7.84
CA THR A 119 -5.65 7.40 -8.88
C THR A 119 -4.67 8.44 -8.34
N ILE A 120 -5.17 9.44 -7.59
CA ILE A 120 -4.33 10.47 -6.96
C ILE A 120 -3.42 9.86 -5.90
N GLU A 121 -3.93 8.95 -5.06
CA GLU A 121 -3.14 8.18 -4.09
C GLU A 121 -1.97 7.48 -4.77
N THR A 122 -2.26 6.75 -5.86
CA THR A 122 -1.27 6.01 -6.64
C THR A 122 -0.17 6.92 -7.17
N ILE A 123 -0.53 8.05 -7.78
CA ILE A 123 0.44 9.02 -8.32
C ILE A 123 1.28 9.64 -7.20
N VAL A 124 0.66 10.02 -6.09
CA VAL A 124 1.34 10.59 -4.93
C VAL A 124 2.36 9.61 -4.36
N ILE A 125 1.99 8.34 -4.19
CA ILE A 125 2.89 7.31 -3.68
C ILE A 125 4.04 7.03 -4.65
N LEU A 126 3.79 7.05 -5.96
CA LEU A 126 4.84 6.92 -6.97
C LEU A 126 5.86 8.06 -6.88
N ILE A 127 5.39 9.31 -6.80
CA ILE A 127 6.25 10.48 -6.64
C ILE A 127 7.09 10.35 -5.36
N CYS A 128 6.47 10.02 -4.23
CA CYS A 128 7.16 9.80 -2.96
C CYS A 128 8.20 8.67 -3.06
N SER A 129 7.86 7.57 -3.72
CA SER A 129 8.76 6.43 -3.88
C SER A 129 10.00 6.80 -4.70
N VAL A 130 9.82 7.49 -5.83
CA VAL A 130 10.93 7.98 -6.66
C VAL A 130 11.81 8.94 -5.87
N LEU A 131 11.23 9.88 -5.12
CA LEU A 131 12.00 10.81 -4.30
C LEU A 131 12.84 10.08 -3.24
N CYS A 132 12.24 9.11 -2.55
CA CYS A 132 12.96 8.31 -1.58
C CYS A 132 14.14 7.55 -2.22
N PHE A 133 13.94 6.96 -3.42
CA PHE A 133 15.05 6.37 -4.17
C PHE A 133 16.15 7.38 -4.52
N THR A 134 15.78 8.59 -4.97
CA THR A 134 16.79 9.61 -5.29
C THR A 134 17.59 10.05 -4.07
N GLU A 135 16.98 10.08 -2.88
CA GLU A 135 17.68 10.37 -1.63
C GLU A 135 18.60 9.20 -1.21
N LEU A 136 18.13 7.95 -1.35
CA LEU A 136 18.93 6.76 -1.07
C LEU A 136 20.16 6.63 -1.97
N ILE A 137 20.07 7.03 -3.24
CA ILE A 137 21.18 6.98 -4.21
C ILE A 137 22.21 8.08 -3.93
N LYS A 138 21.76 9.25 -3.46
CA LYS A 138 22.65 10.39 -3.16
C LYS A 138 23.41 10.23 -1.85
N ASP A 139 22.93 9.40 -0.94
CA ASP A 139 23.58 9.17 0.33
C ASP A 139 24.86 8.34 0.14
N ASN A 140 26.00 8.82 0.66
CA ASN A 140 27.33 8.21 0.47
C ASN A 140 27.45 6.79 1.07
N LYS A 141 26.39 6.29 1.74
CA LYS A 141 26.21 4.91 2.22
C LYS A 141 25.79 3.93 1.10
N VAL A 142 26.12 4.21 -0.16
CA VAL A 142 25.71 3.49 -1.39
C VAL A 142 25.96 1.97 -1.34
N VAL A 143 26.88 1.48 -0.50
CA VAL A 143 27.30 0.07 -0.51
C VAL A 143 26.30 -0.88 0.22
N ASN A 144 25.35 -0.39 1.03
CA ASN A 144 24.48 -1.26 1.85
C ASN A 144 22.98 -0.90 1.86
N TYR A 145 22.45 -0.15 0.89
CA TYR A 145 21.01 0.22 0.89
C TYR A 145 20.07 -1.00 0.85
N TYR A 146 20.48 -2.11 0.23
CA TYR A 146 19.72 -3.37 0.22
C TYR A 146 19.57 -4.01 1.61
N LYS A 147 20.32 -3.53 2.60
CA LYS A 147 20.17 -3.93 4.01
C LYS A 147 19.29 -2.98 4.81
N SER A 148 18.73 -1.94 4.18
CA SER A 148 17.75 -1.06 4.82
C SER A 148 16.34 -1.63 4.66
N GLN A 149 15.56 -1.63 5.75
CA GLN A 149 14.14 -1.98 5.66
C GLN A 149 13.37 -1.00 4.76
N ARG A 150 13.74 0.29 4.80
CA ARG A 150 13.07 1.36 4.04
C ARG A 150 13.16 1.08 2.55
N PHE A 151 14.34 0.65 2.09
CA PHE A 151 14.58 0.31 0.70
C PHE A 151 13.57 -0.72 0.19
N TRP A 152 13.41 -1.86 0.88
CA TRP A 152 12.50 -2.92 0.43
C TRP A 152 11.03 -2.50 0.45
N ILE A 153 10.61 -1.73 1.45
CA ILE A 153 9.25 -1.18 1.49
C ILE A 153 9.00 -0.28 0.28
N VAL A 154 9.93 0.63 -0.04
CA VAL A 154 9.79 1.55 -1.19
C VAL A 154 9.87 0.80 -2.52
N VAL A 155 10.72 -0.22 -2.66
CA VAL A 155 10.75 -1.10 -3.84
C VAL A 155 9.38 -1.75 -4.06
N GLY A 156 8.82 -2.34 -3.00
CA GLY A 156 7.51 -2.98 -3.07
C GLY A 156 6.42 -2.00 -3.52
N LEU A 157 6.37 -0.81 -2.89
CA LEU A 157 5.42 0.25 -3.26
C LEU A 157 5.62 0.70 -4.72
N LEU A 158 6.85 0.97 -5.14
CA LEU A 158 7.13 1.44 -6.50
C LEU A 158 6.69 0.41 -7.54
N VAL A 159 7.09 -0.86 -7.38
CA VAL A 159 6.73 -1.93 -8.34
C VAL A 159 5.22 -2.16 -8.36
N PHE A 160 4.58 -2.18 -7.19
CA PHE A 160 3.13 -2.32 -7.09
C PHE A 160 2.41 -1.19 -7.82
N TYR A 161 2.69 0.07 -7.48
CA TYR A 161 1.95 1.21 -8.01
C TYR A 161 2.28 1.51 -9.49
N ILE A 162 3.48 1.18 -9.98
CA ILE A 162 3.80 1.26 -11.42
C ILE A 162 2.96 0.25 -12.21
N GLY A 163 2.82 -0.98 -11.72
CA GLY A 163 2.01 -2.00 -12.38
C GLY A 163 0.50 -1.76 -12.20
N PHE A 164 0.10 -1.24 -11.03
CA PHE A 164 -1.29 -1.01 -10.69
C PHE A 164 -1.91 0.14 -11.47
N LEU A 165 -1.19 1.27 -11.64
CA LEU A 165 -1.73 2.46 -12.31
C LEU A 165 -2.29 2.19 -13.72
N PRO A 166 -1.57 1.56 -14.67
CA PRO A 166 -2.11 1.27 -16.00
C PRO A 166 -3.28 0.28 -15.95
N LEU A 167 -3.22 -0.73 -15.07
CA LEU A 167 -4.34 -1.67 -14.89
C LEU A 167 -5.60 -0.95 -14.40
N HIS A 168 -5.44 -0.06 -13.42
CA HIS A 168 -6.53 0.74 -12.87
C HIS A 168 -7.15 1.67 -13.92
N LEU A 169 -6.33 2.39 -14.69
CA LEU A 169 -6.82 3.30 -15.73
C LEU A 169 -7.51 2.55 -16.89
N LEU A 170 -7.06 1.33 -17.20
CA LEU A 170 -7.63 0.48 -18.25
C LEU A 170 -8.78 -0.41 -17.74
N MET A 171 -9.17 -0.32 -16.47
CA MET A 171 -10.21 -1.16 -15.86
C MET A 171 -11.56 -1.06 -16.59
N SER A 172 -11.89 0.11 -17.14
CA SER A 172 -13.09 0.33 -17.94
C SER A 172 -13.09 -0.45 -19.26
N ILE A 173 -11.91 -0.77 -19.77
CA ILE A 173 -11.70 -1.49 -21.04
C ILE A 173 -11.54 -2.99 -20.79
N ILE A 174 -10.74 -3.37 -19.78
CA ILE A 174 -10.30 -4.76 -19.56
C ILE A 174 -11.32 -5.60 -18.75
N LYS A 175 -12.39 -4.98 -18.22
CA LYS A 175 -13.38 -5.59 -17.30
C LYS A 175 -12.70 -6.25 -16.08
N ALA A 176 -12.88 -5.67 -14.90
CA ALA A 176 -12.23 -6.12 -13.66
C ALA A 176 -12.49 -7.57 -13.22
N ASN A 177 -13.51 -8.23 -13.79
CA ASN A 177 -13.88 -9.61 -13.46
C ASN A 177 -13.18 -10.67 -14.31
N THR A 178 -12.25 -10.27 -15.18
CA THR A 178 -11.44 -11.18 -15.98
C THR A 178 -10.33 -11.82 -15.15
N VAL A 179 -9.93 -13.02 -15.54
CA VAL A 179 -8.90 -13.81 -14.84
C VAL A 179 -7.54 -13.13 -14.98
N GLU A 180 -7.29 -12.55 -16.16
CA GLU A 180 -6.10 -11.80 -16.53
C GLU A 180 -5.91 -10.57 -15.63
N TYR A 181 -6.96 -9.78 -15.43
CA TYR A 181 -6.91 -8.64 -14.52
C TYR A 181 -6.65 -9.08 -13.08
N GLN A 182 -7.38 -10.08 -12.59
CA GLN A 182 -7.28 -10.53 -11.20
C GLN A 182 -5.93 -11.19 -10.88
N SER A 183 -5.39 -11.96 -11.82
CA SER A 183 -4.05 -12.54 -11.71
C SER A 183 -2.96 -11.47 -11.69
N ALA A 184 -3.05 -10.43 -12.53
CA ALA A 184 -2.10 -9.32 -12.50
C ALA A 184 -2.11 -8.60 -11.15
N ILE A 185 -3.30 -8.30 -10.60
CA ILE A 185 -3.44 -7.68 -9.27
C ILE A 185 -2.89 -8.61 -8.17
N LEU A 186 -3.15 -9.92 -8.24
CA LEU A 186 -2.60 -10.89 -7.29
C LEU A 186 -1.07 -10.90 -7.33
N ILE A 187 -0.46 -10.94 -8.52
CA ILE A 187 1.00 -10.92 -8.68
C ILE A 187 1.59 -9.64 -8.08
N LEU A 188 0.99 -8.48 -8.34
CA LEU A 188 1.44 -7.21 -7.75
C LEU A 188 1.38 -7.25 -6.22
N ASN A 189 0.30 -7.79 -5.65
CA ASN A 189 0.19 -7.95 -4.20
C ASN A 189 1.23 -8.92 -3.64
N VAL A 190 1.49 -10.05 -4.31
CA VAL A 190 2.55 -11.00 -3.91
C VAL A 190 3.91 -10.30 -3.87
N ILE A 191 4.22 -9.47 -4.86
CA ILE A 191 5.46 -8.68 -4.88
C ILE A 191 5.49 -7.68 -3.72
N LEU A 192 4.42 -6.90 -3.53
CA LEU A 192 4.33 -5.89 -2.47
C LEU A 192 4.52 -6.49 -1.07
N TYR A 193 3.71 -7.50 -0.74
CA TYR A 193 3.77 -8.17 0.57
C TYR A 193 5.06 -8.99 0.72
N GLY A 194 5.59 -9.57 -0.36
CA GLY A 194 6.91 -10.21 -0.37
C GLY A 194 8.04 -9.23 -0.01
N CYS A 195 7.99 -8.01 -0.55
CA CYS A 195 8.92 -6.94 -0.18
C CYS A 195 8.75 -6.52 1.29
N TYR A 196 7.52 -6.47 1.82
CA TYR A 196 7.29 -6.21 3.25
C TYR A 196 7.88 -7.32 4.12
N CYS A 197 7.63 -8.60 3.80
CA CYS A 197 8.25 -9.73 4.49
C CYS A 197 9.78 -9.60 4.51
N TYR A 198 10.39 -9.34 3.35
CA TYR A 198 11.83 -9.20 3.25
C TYR A 198 12.35 -8.01 4.07
N SER A 199 11.62 -6.89 4.10
CA SER A 199 11.95 -5.74 4.95
C SER A 199 11.98 -6.08 6.45
N PHE A 200 11.12 -6.99 6.91
CA PHE A 200 11.13 -7.46 8.29
C PHE A 200 12.27 -8.44 8.56
N VAL A 201 12.60 -9.33 7.62
CA VAL A 201 13.75 -10.24 7.74
C VAL A 201 15.06 -9.46 7.83
N VAL A 202 15.26 -8.48 6.94
CA VAL A 202 16.47 -7.66 6.89
C VAL A 202 16.70 -6.87 8.17
N SER A 203 15.61 -6.51 8.87
CA SER A 203 15.68 -5.79 10.15
C SER A 203 16.53 -6.49 11.20
N LYS A 204 16.65 -7.82 11.12
CA LYS A 204 17.49 -8.64 12.02
C LYS A 204 18.97 -8.31 11.91
N PHE A 205 19.40 -7.87 10.73
CA PHE A 205 20.81 -7.61 10.42
C PHE A 205 21.23 -6.17 10.73
N LYS A 206 20.56 -5.50 11.68
CA LYS A 206 20.73 -4.11 12.12
C LYS A 206 22.02 -3.46 11.60
N ILE A 207 21.87 -2.60 10.60
CA ILE A 207 22.82 -1.52 10.36
C ILE A 207 22.16 -0.30 10.99
N ASP A 208 22.85 0.32 11.93
CA ASP A 208 22.40 1.55 12.58
C ASP A 208 21.97 2.57 11.51
N GLU A 209 20.66 2.85 11.45
CA GLU A 209 20.04 3.82 10.52
C GLU A 209 20.55 5.25 10.82
#